data_AF-W8F3I7-F1
#
_entry.id   AF-W8F3I7-F1
#
_cell.length_a   1.000
_cell.length_b   1.000
_cell.length_c   1.000
_cell.angle_alpha   90.00
_cell.angle_beta   90.00
_cell.angle_gamma   90.00
#
_symmetry.space_group_name_H-M   'P 1'
#
loop_
_entity.id
_entity.type
_entity.pdbx_description
1 polymer ?
#
loop_
_entity_poly.entity_id
_entity_poly.type
_entity_poly.pdbx_seq_one_letter_code
_entity_poly.pdbx_strand_id
1 'polypeptide(L)'
;MKLPGPFRRLSVGLLAAALLLAAPACHSYRIPNPQGPPQPKSKKAKNPDNESADGRVLDVEKEAVKTQKNSYDKQGLLKKPKMERRRLKRKVGQRKFLGITLPF
;
A
#
# COMPACT_ATOMS: atom_id res chain seq x y z
N MET A 1 24.74 54.13 4.52
CA MET A 1 24.71 54.88 3.24
C MET A 1 23.40 54.61 2.52
N LYS A 2 22.55 55.63 2.30
CA LYS A 2 21.25 55.46 1.62
C LYS A 2 21.47 55.53 0.11
N LEU A 3 21.40 54.38 -0.58
CA LEU A 3 21.49 54.32 -2.04
C LEU A 3 20.35 55.12 -2.70
N PRO A 4 20.62 55.87 -3.80
CA PRO A 4 19.63 56.74 -4.45
C PRO A 4 18.41 55.97 -4.96
N GLY A 5 17.25 56.64 -4.94
CA GLY A 5 15.94 56.09 -5.35
C GLY A 5 15.91 55.28 -6.66
N PRO A 6 16.57 55.69 -7.77
CA PRO A 6 16.54 54.91 -9.01
C PRO A 6 17.28 53.57 -8.91
N PHE A 7 18.39 53.52 -8.19
CA PHE A 7 19.16 52.27 -7.99
C PHE A 7 18.42 51.27 -7.12
N ARG A 8 17.61 51.75 -6.16
CA ARG A 8 16.71 50.88 -5.38
C ARG A 8 15.61 50.26 -6.22
N ARG A 9 15.06 51.00 -7.20
CA ARG A 9 14.03 50.49 -8.11
C ARG A 9 14.61 49.47 -9.09
N LEU A 10 15.82 49.75 -9.59
CA LEU A 10 16.56 48.81 -10.44
C LEU A 10 16.91 47.52 -9.69
N SER A 11 17.41 47.63 -8.45
CA SER A 11 17.74 46.44 -7.65
C SER A 11 16.51 45.60 -7.30
N VAL A 12 15.36 46.23 -7.03
CA VAL A 12 14.10 45.52 -6.78
C VAL A 12 13.57 44.86 -8.06
N GLY A 13 13.66 45.53 -9.21
CA GLY A 13 13.30 44.94 -10.50
C GLY A 13 14.17 43.72 -10.85
N LEU A 14 15.48 43.81 -10.60
CA LEU A 14 16.42 42.70 -10.80
C LEU A 14 16.15 41.52 -9.87
N LEU A 15 15.83 41.79 -8.60
CA LEU A 15 15.44 40.76 -7.63
C LEU A 15 14.13 40.08 -8.00
N ALA A 16 13.13 40.83 -8.47
CA ALA A 16 11.86 40.28 -8.92
C ALA A 16 12.04 39.40 -10.17
N ALA A 17 12.87 39.84 -11.13
CA ALA A 17 13.21 39.04 -12.30
C ALA A 17 13.94 37.75 -11.91
N ALA A 18 14.92 37.82 -11.00
CA ALA A 18 15.63 36.65 -10.51
C ALA A 18 14.70 35.64 -9.80
N LEU A 19 13.72 36.12 -9.02
CA LEU A 19 12.73 35.24 -8.38
C LEU A 19 11.79 34.56 -9.39
N LEU A 20 11.41 35.26 -10.47
CA LEU A 20 10.59 34.69 -11.54
C LEU A 20 11.34 33.62 -12.35
N LEU A 21 12.65 33.79 -12.57
CA LEU A 21 13.49 32.77 -13.22
C LEU A 21 13.87 31.60 -12.29
N ALA A 22 13.93 31.83 -10.98
CA ALA A 22 14.24 30.79 -9.99
C ALA A 22 13.01 29.98 -9.54
N ALA A 23 11.80 30.40 -9.92
CA ALA A 23 10.62 29.57 -9.74
C ALA A 23 10.80 28.29 -10.60
N PRO A 24 10.62 27.09 -10.02
CA PRO A 24 10.73 25.85 -10.78
C PRO A 24 9.62 25.85 -11.83
N ALA A 25 9.97 26.25 -13.04
CA ALA A 25 9.09 26.19 -14.18
C ALA A 25 8.61 24.75 -14.30
N CYS A 26 7.30 24.60 -14.12
CA CYS A 26 6.46 23.59 -14.75
C CYS A 26 7.19 22.26 -14.99
N HIS A 27 7.15 21.36 -14.01
CA HIS A 27 7.48 19.97 -14.27
C HIS A 27 6.70 19.52 -15.49
N SER A 28 7.41 19.10 -16.54
CA SER A 28 6.78 18.56 -17.74
C SER A 28 5.89 17.42 -17.29
N TYR A 29 4.57 17.61 -17.36
CA TYR A 29 3.62 16.58 -16.96
C TYR A 29 3.77 15.45 -17.98
N ARG A 30 4.57 14.45 -17.62
CA ARG A 30 4.75 13.28 -18.46
C ARG A 30 3.46 12.50 -18.35
N ILE A 31 2.67 12.53 -19.43
CA ILE A 31 1.47 11.72 -19.54
C ILE A 31 1.91 10.28 -19.22
N PRO A 32 1.32 9.63 -18.20
CA PRO A 32 1.66 8.26 -17.88
C PRO A 32 1.43 7.41 -19.13
N ASN A 33 2.40 6.56 -19.46
CA ASN A 33 2.30 5.66 -20.59
C ASN A 33 1.00 4.85 -20.42
N PRO A 34 0.05 4.85 -21.39
CA PRO A 34 -1.19 4.12 -21.22
C PRO A 34 -0.87 2.64 -21.00
N GLN A 35 -0.94 2.19 -19.74
CA GLN A 35 -0.91 0.78 -19.44
C GLN A 35 -2.20 0.18 -19.97
N GLY A 36 -2.08 -0.62 -21.02
CA GLY A 36 -3.15 -1.54 -21.40
C GLY A 36 -3.50 -2.46 -20.21
N PRO A 37 -4.68 -3.08 -20.24
CA PRO A 37 -5.07 -4.01 -19.19
C PRO A 37 -3.97 -5.07 -19.02
N PRO A 38 -3.59 -5.40 -17.77
CA PRO A 38 -2.54 -6.38 -17.52
C PRO A 38 -2.90 -7.70 -18.19
N GLN A 39 -2.12 -8.09 -19.19
CA GLN A 39 -2.35 -9.37 -19.84
C GLN A 39 -1.98 -10.50 -18.86
N PRO A 40 -2.84 -11.51 -18.70
CA PRO A 40 -2.55 -12.64 -17.86
C PRO A 40 -1.32 -13.37 -18.42
N LYS A 41 -0.26 -13.48 -17.61
CA LYS A 41 0.93 -14.25 -17.97
C LYS A 41 0.53 -15.72 -18.08
N SER A 42 0.48 -16.25 -19.29
CA SER A 42 0.27 -17.68 -19.50
C SER A 42 1.43 -18.43 -18.87
N LYS A 43 1.13 -19.21 -17.83
CA LYS A 43 2.08 -20.18 -17.29
C LYS A 43 2.02 -21.38 -18.21
N LYS A 44 3.12 -21.70 -18.90
CA LYS A 44 3.23 -22.95 -19.67
C LYS A 44 2.80 -24.11 -18.78
N ALA A 45 1.85 -24.92 -19.23
CA ALA A 45 1.42 -26.08 -18.47
C ALA A 45 2.60 -27.04 -18.34
N LYS A 46 2.74 -27.66 -17.16
CA LYS A 46 3.79 -28.65 -16.92
C LYS A 46 3.54 -29.97 -17.67
N ASN A 47 2.30 -30.17 -18.15
CA ASN A 47 1.85 -31.35 -18.89
C ASN A 47 1.21 -30.89 -20.22
N PRO A 48 1.68 -31.40 -21.37
CA PRO A 48 1.23 -30.94 -22.70
C PRO A 48 -0.16 -31.44 -23.11
N ASP A 49 -0.75 -32.39 -22.36
CA ASP A 49 -1.97 -33.08 -22.78
C ASP A 49 -3.28 -32.31 -22.49
N ASN A 50 -3.18 -31.08 -21.95
CA ASN A 50 -4.35 -30.33 -21.46
C ASN A 50 -4.34 -28.86 -21.95
N GLU A 51 -3.87 -28.63 -23.18
CA GLU A 51 -3.87 -27.34 -23.85
C GLU A 51 -4.78 -27.40 -25.09
N SER A 52 -5.74 -26.47 -25.22
CA SER A 52 -6.46 -26.27 -26.47
C SER A 52 -5.55 -25.62 -27.52
N ALA A 53 -5.84 -25.84 -28.81
CA ALA A 53 -5.06 -25.29 -29.94
C ALA A 53 -4.88 -23.75 -29.89
N ASP A 54 -5.73 -23.03 -29.16
CA ASP A 54 -5.65 -21.57 -28.93
C ASP A 54 -4.75 -21.17 -27.74
N GLY A 55 -4.04 -22.11 -27.11
CA GLY A 55 -3.19 -21.86 -25.94
C GLY A 55 -3.97 -21.48 -24.66
N ARG A 56 -5.29 -21.66 -24.67
CA ARG A 56 -6.15 -21.48 -23.50
C ARG A 56 -6.14 -22.77 -22.68
N VAL A 57 -5.87 -22.63 -21.39
CA VAL A 57 -6.00 -23.71 -20.42
C VAL A 57 -7.48 -24.07 -20.34
N LEU A 58 -7.84 -25.30 -20.71
CA LEU A 58 -9.16 -25.82 -20.41
C LEU A 58 -9.22 -26.01 -18.89
N ASP A 59 -9.98 -25.16 -18.21
CA ASP A 59 -10.30 -25.30 -16.79
C ASP A 59 -11.22 -26.52 -16.59
N VAL A 60 -10.72 -27.72 -16.92
CA VAL A 60 -11.34 -28.97 -16.51
C VAL A 60 -11.04 -29.14 -15.03
N GLU A 61 -11.95 -28.61 -14.22
CA GLU A 61 -12.32 -28.97 -12.85
C GLU A 61 -11.39 -29.98 -12.17
N LYS A 62 -10.16 -29.55 -11.92
CA LYS A 62 -9.30 -30.09 -10.87
C LYS A 62 -8.94 -28.95 -9.95
N GLU A 63 -9.96 -28.19 -9.55
CA GLU A 63 -9.97 -27.62 -8.21
C GLU A 63 -9.97 -28.79 -7.23
N ALA A 64 -8.80 -29.42 -7.06
CA ALA A 64 -8.52 -30.24 -5.91
C ALA A 64 -8.78 -29.34 -4.72
N VAL A 65 -9.98 -29.48 -4.15
CA VAL A 65 -10.46 -28.78 -2.96
C VAL A 65 -9.31 -28.84 -1.96
N LYS A 66 -8.57 -27.74 -1.85
CA LYS A 66 -7.44 -27.67 -0.93
C LYS A 66 -8.06 -27.64 0.45
N THR A 67 -8.24 -28.82 1.02
CA THR A 67 -8.75 -28.98 2.36
C THR A 67 -7.84 -28.18 3.29
N GLN A 68 -8.45 -27.22 3.99
CA GLN A 68 -7.71 -26.31 4.85
C GLN A 68 -7.06 -27.13 5.97
N LYS A 69 -5.73 -27.18 5.98
CA LYS A 69 -4.96 -27.93 6.98
C LYS A 69 -5.06 -27.22 8.34
N ASN A 70 -6.04 -27.63 9.13
CA ASN A 70 -6.24 -27.17 10.50
C ASN A 70 -5.22 -27.84 11.43
N SER A 71 -4.57 -27.04 12.28
CA SER A 71 -3.68 -27.54 13.34
C SER A 71 -4.48 -27.63 14.63
N TYR A 72 -4.34 -28.73 15.37
CA TYR A 72 -5.03 -28.98 16.63
C TYR A 72 -4.05 -28.99 17.80
N ASP A 73 -4.51 -28.57 18.99
CA ASP A 73 -3.78 -28.70 20.25
C ASP A 73 -3.87 -30.16 20.77
N LYS A 74 -3.09 -30.54 21.80
CA LYS A 74 -3.01 -31.92 22.31
C LYS A 74 -4.35 -32.49 22.80
N GLN A 75 -5.28 -31.62 23.17
CA GLN A 75 -6.63 -31.93 23.61
C GLN A 75 -7.63 -32.02 22.44
N GLY A 76 -7.17 -31.97 21.18
CA GLY A 76 -8.02 -32.10 20.00
C GLY A 76 -8.80 -30.84 19.62
N LEU A 77 -8.55 -29.69 20.28
CA LEU A 77 -9.20 -28.43 19.95
C LEU A 77 -8.44 -27.68 18.85
N LEU A 78 -9.16 -27.01 17.94
CA LEU A 78 -8.55 -26.20 16.89
C LEU A 78 -7.62 -25.13 17.49
N LYS A 79 -6.37 -25.13 17.03
CA LYS A 79 -5.35 -24.21 17.46
C LYS A 79 -5.75 -22.78 17.11
N LYS A 80 -5.99 -21.93 18.11
CA LYS A 80 -6.27 -20.50 17.85
C LYS A 80 -5.14 -19.85 17.04
N PRO A 81 -5.45 -18.92 16.11
CA PRO A 81 -4.45 -18.23 15.32
C PRO A 81 -3.45 -17.46 16.21
N LYS A 82 -2.20 -17.38 15.76
CA LYS A 82 -1.07 -16.81 16.51
C LYS A 82 -1.35 -15.41 17.06
N MET A 83 -2.05 -14.58 16.28
CA MET A 83 -2.40 -13.22 16.67
C MET A 83 -3.36 -13.17 17.86
N GLU A 84 -4.33 -14.07 17.93
CA GLU A 84 -5.25 -14.16 19.07
C GLU A 84 -4.55 -14.67 20.33
N ARG A 85 -3.57 -15.57 20.18
CA ARG A 85 -2.75 -16.06 21.30
C ARG A 85 -1.88 -14.97 21.92
N ARG A 86 -1.41 -14.02 21.11
CA ARG A 86 -0.57 -12.89 21.54
C ARG A 86 -1.37 -11.70 22.06
N ARG A 87 -2.68 -11.65 21.84
CA ARG A 87 -3.50 -10.53 22.32
C ARG A 87 -3.55 -10.56 23.84
N LEU A 88 -3.09 -9.47 24.46
CA LEU A 88 -3.38 -9.21 25.86
C LEU A 88 -4.89 -9.15 26.03
N LYS A 89 -5.44 -9.98 26.91
CA LYS A 89 -6.86 -9.91 27.27
C LYS A 89 -7.13 -8.49 27.77
N ARG A 90 -7.98 -7.76 27.06
CA ARG A 90 -8.44 -6.45 27.53
C ARG A 90 -9.17 -6.70 28.85
N LYS A 91 -8.76 -6.00 29.92
CA LYS A 91 -9.54 -5.96 31.15
C LYS A 91 -10.83 -5.19 30.82
N VAL A 92 -11.96 -5.88 30.76
CA VAL A 92 -13.29 -5.31 30.52
C VAL A 92 -13.96 -5.17 31.89
N GLY A 93 -14.17 -3.94 32.34
CA GLY A 93 -14.71 -3.59 33.65
C GLY A 93 -14.07 -2.32 34.23
N GLN A 94 -14.76 -1.64 35.15
CA GLN A 94 -14.26 -0.42 35.81
C GLN A 94 -12.92 -0.69 36.50
N ARG A 95 -11.86 -0.06 36.02
CA ARG A 95 -10.54 -0.17 36.66
C ARG A 95 -10.51 0.76 37.86
N LYS A 96 -10.18 0.21 39.04
CA LYS A 96 -9.85 1.02 40.20
C LYS A 96 -8.37 1.38 40.14
N PHE A 97 -8.05 2.67 40.12
CA PHE A 97 -6.69 3.18 40.31
C PHE A 97 -6.68 3.96 41.61
N LEU A 98 -5.85 3.54 42.58
CA LEU A 98 -5.80 4.14 43.92
C LEU A 98 -7.19 4.23 44.60
N GLY A 99 -8.01 3.18 44.46
CA GLY A 99 -9.35 3.11 45.06
C GLY A 99 -10.46 3.85 44.31
N ILE A 100 -10.12 4.69 43.32
CA ILE A 100 -11.09 5.44 42.51
C ILE A 100 -11.44 4.64 41.26
N THR A 101 -12.73 4.42 41.01
CA THR A 101 -13.24 3.82 39.77
C THR A 101 -13.05 4.81 38.61
N LEU A 102 -12.21 4.45 37.64
CA LEU A 102 -12.08 5.22 36.40
C LEU A 102 -13.31 4.95 35.51
N PRO A 103 -13.98 5.99 34.96
CA PRO A 103 -15.13 5.81 34.10
C PRO A 103 -14.72 5.48 32.66
N PHE A 104 -14.08 4.32 32.44
CA PHE A 104 -13.91 3.66 31.12
C PHE A 104 -13.32 2.24 31.25
#